data_AF-A0AAN7AFL4-F1
#
_entry.id   AF-A0AAN7AFL4-F1
#
_cell.length_a   1.000
_cell.length_b   1.000
_cell.length_c   1.000
_cell.angle_alpha   90.00
_cell.angle_beta   90.00
_cell.angle_gamma   90.00
#
_symmetry.space_group_name_H-M   'P 1'
#
loop_
_entity.id
_entity.type
_entity.pdbx_description
1 polymer ?
#
loop_
_entity_poly.entity_id
_entity_poly.type
_entity_poly.pdbx_seq_one_letter_code
_entity_poly.pdbx_strand_id
1 'polypeptide(L)'
;MRGKRHVEQMNDVTFWKHHDSSSPLTLTSQTTPPPSCQCFPILVYVSTMESQKSEKNHEYSLRRSGRPFTKDYRVYFQRTTTTGKKSKTVPVSPWHDIPLYHDEERKIFNMVVEVPRWMNAKFEISRSKFLNPITQDLLDGEPRFTKNCFPYKGYIWNYGALPQTWESPHFKNPATKHKGDNDPIDCCCISSGPDSIAPTGSVLHVKVLGILALIDQHETDWKLLAVDTSDKSFSKLNDIDDVEKQLPGLLDATRDWFRIYKVPDGESPNKYALDGKFKDKEYAMGVIYACWEQWRDLVLGKEEAKGISIYNTTLKGTPGYLDPDDVDSQLPPDEVLPPPDDDEEDARKARLEEWFYIDRRALDDVCIDDSENDLGTGGADEIIDCILGHDSELSIALDLER
;
A
#
# COMPACT_ATOMS: atom_id res chain seq x y z
N MET A 1 11.88 -15.12 -67.24
CA MET A 1 12.12 -16.03 -66.09
C MET A 1 11.50 -15.39 -64.85
N ARG A 2 10.77 -16.19 -64.06
CA ARG A 2 10.13 -15.79 -62.80
C ARG A 2 11.19 -15.48 -61.74
N GLY A 3 10.89 -14.56 -60.82
CA GLY A 3 11.69 -14.31 -59.61
C GLY A 3 10.96 -13.37 -58.65
N LYS A 4 10.52 -13.89 -57.51
CA LYS A 4 9.53 -13.30 -56.58
C LYS A 4 10.02 -12.03 -55.87
N ARG A 5 9.08 -11.11 -55.62
CA ARG A 5 9.17 -10.10 -54.55
C ARG A 5 8.89 -10.77 -53.20
N HIS A 6 9.78 -10.56 -52.23
CA HIS A 6 9.50 -10.69 -50.81
C HIS A 6 9.58 -9.29 -50.20
N VAL A 7 8.52 -8.92 -49.50
CA VAL A 7 8.43 -7.73 -48.65
C VAL A 7 8.65 -8.26 -47.24
N GLU A 8 9.77 -7.89 -46.63
CA GLU A 8 9.91 -7.92 -45.18
C GLU A 8 9.90 -6.47 -44.69
N GLN A 9 8.93 -6.18 -43.83
CA GLN A 9 8.75 -4.91 -43.15
C GLN A 9 9.91 -4.66 -42.19
N MET A 10 10.55 -3.51 -42.38
CA MET A 10 11.39 -2.87 -41.37
C MET A 10 10.50 -2.42 -40.21
N ASN A 11 10.86 -2.79 -38.98
CA ASN A 11 10.48 -2.08 -37.76
C ASN A 11 11.76 -1.88 -36.93
N ASP A 12 12.66 -1.03 -37.44
CA ASP A 12 13.69 -0.38 -36.63
C ASP A 12 13.08 0.93 -36.10
N VAL A 13 12.68 0.95 -34.83
CA VAL A 13 12.46 2.22 -34.12
C VAL A 13 13.80 2.65 -33.54
N THR A 14 14.48 3.51 -34.29
CA THR A 14 15.70 4.16 -33.87
C THR A 14 15.33 5.40 -33.07
N PHE A 15 15.78 5.52 -31.81
CA PHE A 15 15.80 6.80 -31.09
C PHE A 15 17.25 7.30 -30.99
N TRP A 16 17.49 8.45 -31.60
CA TRP A 16 18.66 9.34 -31.47
C TRP A 16 18.05 10.77 -31.53
N LYS A 17 18.44 11.80 -30.79
CA LYS A 17 19.57 12.09 -29.88
C LYS A 17 19.30 13.49 -29.29
N HIS A 18 19.71 13.76 -28.05
CA HIS A 18 20.58 14.92 -27.77
C HIS A 18 21.40 14.67 -26.49
N HIS A 19 22.62 15.19 -26.54
CA HIS A 19 23.77 14.91 -25.69
C HIS A 19 23.56 15.32 -24.21
N ASP A 20 23.78 14.39 -23.29
CA ASP A 20 24.85 14.49 -22.29
C ASP A 20 25.16 13.10 -21.70
N SER A 21 26.38 12.93 -21.22
CA SER A 21 26.99 11.64 -20.90
C SER A 21 26.51 11.03 -19.57
N SER A 22 25.68 10.00 -19.66
CA SER A 22 25.53 8.98 -18.62
C SER A 22 25.20 7.64 -19.29
N SER A 23 25.92 6.58 -18.95
CA SER A 23 25.75 5.23 -19.49
C SER A 23 24.29 4.76 -19.35
N PRO A 24 23.67 4.16 -20.39
CA PRO A 24 22.30 3.68 -20.28
C PRO A 24 22.24 2.45 -19.35
N LEU A 25 21.37 2.52 -18.34
CA LEU A 25 20.96 1.37 -17.53
C LEU A 25 20.43 0.28 -18.49
N THR A 26 21.10 -0.87 -18.54
CA THR A 26 20.71 -1.96 -19.43
C THR A 26 19.65 -2.81 -18.73
N LEU A 27 18.37 -2.55 -19.04
CA LEU A 27 17.26 -3.40 -18.58
C LEU A 27 17.12 -4.58 -19.54
N THR A 28 17.11 -5.80 -19.00
CA THR A 28 16.77 -7.00 -19.80
C THR A 28 15.49 -7.61 -19.25
N SER A 29 14.50 -7.80 -20.13
CA SER A 29 13.31 -8.57 -19.82
C SER A 29 13.38 -9.94 -20.49
N GLN A 30 12.93 -10.98 -19.78
CA GLN A 30 12.82 -12.32 -20.32
C GLN A 30 11.44 -12.89 -19.97
N THR A 31 10.81 -13.54 -20.94
CA THR A 31 9.47 -14.14 -20.81
C THR A 31 9.50 -15.57 -20.28
N THR A 32 10.67 -16.18 -20.07
CA THR A 32 10.77 -17.56 -19.60
C THR A 32 10.93 -17.59 -18.08
N PRO A 33 9.95 -18.13 -17.32
CA PRO A 33 10.05 -18.26 -15.87
C PRO A 33 11.17 -19.25 -15.50
N PRO A 34 11.86 -19.06 -14.36
CA PRO A 34 12.81 -20.05 -13.86
C PRO A 34 12.09 -21.40 -13.63
N PRO A 35 12.78 -22.55 -13.81
CA PRO A 35 12.16 -23.89 -13.92
C PRO A 35 11.45 -24.43 -12.66
N SER A 36 11.21 -23.61 -11.62
CA SER A 36 10.50 -23.99 -10.39
C SER A 36 9.26 -23.15 -10.06
N CYS A 37 8.91 -22.13 -10.85
CA CYS A 37 7.75 -21.27 -10.60
C CYS A 37 6.60 -21.56 -11.58
N GLN A 38 5.91 -22.68 -11.40
CA GLN A 38 4.57 -22.88 -11.99
C GLN A 38 3.52 -22.74 -10.89
N CYS A 39 3.05 -21.52 -10.66
CA CYS A 39 1.84 -21.25 -9.88
C CYS A 39 0.87 -20.45 -10.74
N PHE A 40 -0.32 -20.99 -11.00
CA PHE A 40 -1.39 -20.39 -11.80
C PHE A 40 -1.98 -19.16 -11.07
N PRO A 41 -1.74 -17.91 -11.51
CA PRO A 41 -2.03 -16.73 -10.70
C PRO A 41 -3.50 -16.28 -10.75
N ILE A 42 -4.21 -16.48 -11.86
CA ILE A 42 -5.60 -16.00 -12.02
C ILE A 42 -6.63 -16.94 -11.43
N LEU A 43 -6.37 -18.26 -11.43
CA LEU A 43 -7.27 -19.21 -10.77
C LEU A 43 -7.38 -18.92 -9.27
N VAL A 44 -6.30 -18.41 -8.64
CA VAL A 44 -6.27 -17.98 -7.24
C VAL A 44 -7.06 -16.68 -7.04
N TYR A 45 -6.99 -15.72 -7.97
CA TYR A 45 -7.79 -14.49 -7.87
C TYR A 45 -9.30 -14.79 -7.96
N VAL A 46 -9.74 -15.64 -8.90
CA VAL A 46 -11.16 -16.03 -9.01
C VAL A 46 -11.60 -16.89 -7.82
N SER A 47 -10.78 -17.85 -7.36
CA SER A 47 -11.16 -18.70 -6.22
C SER A 47 -11.17 -17.95 -4.89
N THR A 48 -10.34 -16.91 -4.72
CA THR A 48 -10.39 -16.04 -3.52
C THR A 48 -11.61 -15.13 -3.51
N MET A 49 -12.13 -14.72 -4.67
CA MET A 49 -13.43 -14.05 -4.76
C MET A 49 -14.61 -14.98 -4.45
N GLU A 50 -14.56 -16.25 -4.90
CA GLU A 50 -15.64 -17.24 -4.66
C GLU A 50 -15.63 -17.82 -3.23
N SER A 51 -14.48 -17.84 -2.55
CA SER A 51 -14.32 -18.36 -1.18
C SER A 51 -14.97 -17.51 -0.08
N GLN A 52 -15.61 -16.39 -0.41
CA GLN A 52 -16.19 -15.47 0.58
C GLN A 52 -17.51 -15.93 1.23
N LYS A 53 -17.84 -17.23 1.17
CA LYS A 53 -19.05 -17.80 1.80
C LYS A 53 -18.81 -18.62 3.07
N SER A 54 -17.61 -18.56 3.67
CA SER A 54 -17.25 -19.40 4.83
C SER A 54 -16.96 -18.57 6.09
N GLU A 55 -17.99 -18.48 6.93
CA GLU A 55 -18.02 -18.28 8.39
C GLU A 55 -16.72 -17.83 9.10
N LYS A 56 -16.49 -16.51 9.15
CA LYS A 56 -15.90 -15.83 10.31
C LYS A 56 -16.63 -14.51 10.50
N ASN A 57 -16.90 -14.15 11.75
CA ASN A 57 -17.66 -12.97 12.14
C ASN A 57 -16.86 -11.71 11.74
N HIS A 58 -17.02 -11.24 10.50
CA HIS A 58 -16.33 -10.06 10.00
C HIS A 58 -17.22 -8.86 10.27
N GLU A 59 -16.80 -8.06 11.23
CA GLU A 59 -17.40 -6.74 11.53
C GLU A 59 -17.57 -5.88 10.26
N TYR A 60 -16.66 -6.09 9.29
CA TYR A 60 -16.66 -5.44 7.99
C TYR A 60 -16.97 -6.44 6.87
N SER A 61 -17.95 -6.09 6.02
CA SER A 61 -18.22 -6.73 4.75
C SER A 61 -17.87 -5.78 3.59
N LEU A 62 -17.77 -6.33 2.38
CA LEU A 62 -17.35 -5.58 1.20
C LEU A 62 -18.48 -5.55 0.17
N ARG A 63 -18.71 -4.37 -0.42
CA ARG A 63 -19.52 -4.16 -1.62
C ARG A 63 -18.58 -3.94 -2.80
N ARG A 64 -18.68 -4.77 -3.83
CA ARG A 64 -17.82 -4.71 -5.01
C ARG A 64 -18.63 -4.31 -6.22
N SER A 65 -18.16 -3.28 -6.90
CA SER A 65 -18.88 -2.70 -8.04
C SER A 65 -17.97 -2.57 -9.24
N GLY A 66 -18.50 -2.88 -10.41
CA GLY A 66 -17.79 -2.76 -11.68
C GLY A 66 -16.96 -3.99 -12.02
N ARG A 67 -16.06 -3.84 -12.99
CA ARG A 67 -15.27 -4.95 -13.54
C ARG A 67 -13.86 -4.97 -12.93
N PRO A 68 -13.35 -6.07 -12.37
CA PRO A 68 -11.97 -6.12 -11.91
C PRO A 68 -10.97 -5.75 -13.02
N PHE A 69 -9.87 -5.11 -12.63
CA PHE A 69 -8.80 -4.68 -13.55
C PHE A 69 -9.18 -3.60 -14.57
N THR A 70 -10.21 -2.81 -14.25
CA THR A 70 -10.62 -1.66 -15.06
C THR A 70 -10.80 -0.42 -14.18
N LYS A 71 -10.94 0.74 -14.84
CA LYS A 71 -11.02 2.05 -14.18
C LYS A 71 -12.28 2.23 -13.33
N ASP A 72 -13.32 1.42 -13.53
CA ASP A 72 -14.59 1.47 -12.81
C ASP A 72 -14.66 0.54 -11.58
N TYR A 73 -13.70 -0.37 -11.38
CA TYR A 73 -13.72 -1.28 -10.23
C TYR A 73 -13.60 -0.55 -8.89
N ARG A 74 -14.52 -0.82 -7.96
CA ARG A 74 -14.50 -0.29 -6.60
C ARG A 74 -14.75 -1.39 -5.59
N VAL A 75 -14.07 -1.30 -4.45
CA VAL A 75 -14.36 -2.09 -3.25
C VAL A 75 -14.72 -1.14 -2.11
N TYR A 76 -16.00 -1.04 -1.79
CA TYR A 76 -16.53 -0.29 -0.65
C TYR A 76 -16.62 -1.16 0.59
N PHE A 77 -16.55 -0.53 1.76
CA PHE A 77 -16.66 -1.20 3.05
C PHE A 77 -18.03 -0.94 3.66
N GLN A 78 -18.53 -1.94 4.36
CA GLN A 78 -19.76 -1.86 5.14
C GLN A 78 -19.51 -2.44 6.52
N ARG A 79 -19.92 -1.73 7.57
CA ARG A 79 -19.82 -2.19 8.96
C ARG A 79 -21.18 -2.69 9.43
N THR A 80 -21.21 -3.89 10.00
CA THR A 80 -22.44 -4.45 10.58
C THR A 80 -22.39 -4.33 12.11
N THR A 81 -23.26 -3.50 12.67
CA THR A 81 -23.43 -3.35 14.12
C THR A 81 -24.63 -4.16 14.58
N THR A 82 -24.49 -4.89 15.69
CA THR A 82 -25.59 -5.69 16.26
C THR A 82 -25.93 -5.17 17.66
N THR A 83 -27.16 -4.68 17.83
CA THR A 83 -27.69 -4.24 19.13
C THR A 83 -28.86 -5.13 19.52
N GLY A 84 -28.63 -6.02 20.49
CA GLY A 84 -29.61 -7.04 20.87
C GLY A 84 -29.89 -8.02 19.73
N LYS A 85 -31.12 -8.01 19.19
CA LYS A 85 -31.54 -8.88 18.07
C LYS A 85 -31.55 -8.16 16.71
N LYS A 86 -31.18 -6.88 16.65
CA LYS A 86 -31.18 -6.09 15.41
C LYS A 86 -29.75 -5.90 14.93
N SER A 87 -29.53 -6.14 13.64
CA SER A 87 -28.28 -5.81 12.95
C SER A 87 -28.55 -4.70 11.94
N LYS A 88 -27.66 -3.70 11.90
CA LYS A 88 -27.67 -2.61 10.91
C LYS A 88 -26.32 -2.62 10.19
N THR A 89 -26.37 -2.68 8.86
CA THR A 89 -25.20 -2.59 8.00
C THR A 89 -25.14 -1.20 7.39
N VAL A 90 -24.02 -0.52 7.58
CA VAL A 90 -23.82 0.87 7.16
C VAL A 90 -22.57 0.96 6.31
N PRO A 91 -22.59 1.61 5.13
CA PRO A 91 -21.36 1.89 4.41
C PRO A 91 -20.42 2.82 5.17
N VAL A 92 -19.15 2.49 5.16
CA VAL A 92 -18.11 3.17 5.95
C VAL A 92 -16.89 3.48 5.06
N SER A 93 -16.20 4.56 5.35
CA SER A 93 -14.88 4.85 4.78
C SER A 93 -13.83 3.92 5.40
N PRO A 94 -13.06 3.16 4.62
CA PRO A 94 -11.95 2.38 5.16
C PRO A 94 -10.83 3.26 5.70
N TRP A 95 -10.75 4.53 5.27
CA TRP A 95 -9.76 5.46 5.80
C TRP A 95 -10.22 6.08 7.12
N HIS A 96 -11.47 6.53 7.22
CA HIS A 96 -11.88 7.41 8.31
C HIS A 96 -12.72 6.71 9.40
N ASP A 97 -13.50 5.68 9.03
CA ASP A 97 -14.48 5.06 9.93
C ASP A 97 -13.99 3.75 10.57
N ILE A 98 -12.96 3.12 10.01
CA ILE A 98 -12.28 1.97 10.64
C ILE A 98 -11.33 2.54 11.71
N PRO A 99 -11.49 2.18 13.00
CA PRO A 99 -10.61 2.70 14.05
C PRO A 99 -9.14 2.32 13.80
N LEU A 100 -8.20 3.22 14.11
CA LEU A 100 -6.76 2.91 14.05
C LEU A 100 -6.42 1.67 14.89
N TYR A 101 -6.89 1.66 16.14
CA TYR A 101 -6.66 0.56 17.08
C TYR A 101 -7.80 -0.47 17.01
N HIS A 102 -7.42 -1.73 16.91
CA HIS A 102 -8.30 -2.85 17.23
C HIS A 102 -8.36 -3.08 18.75
N ASP A 103 -7.20 -3.00 19.40
CA ASP A 103 -7.01 -3.13 20.84
C ASP A 103 -5.89 -2.18 21.28
N GLU A 104 -6.28 -1.04 21.84
CA GLU A 104 -5.35 0.03 22.20
C GLU A 104 -4.44 -0.36 23.39
N GLU A 105 -4.96 -1.15 24.33
CA GLU A 105 -4.19 -1.61 25.51
C GLU A 105 -3.03 -2.51 25.06
N ARG A 106 -3.31 -3.40 24.11
CA ARG A 106 -2.32 -4.33 23.56
C ARG A 106 -1.56 -3.78 22.36
N LYS A 107 -1.83 -2.54 21.95
CA LYS A 107 -1.25 -1.87 20.78
C LYS A 107 -1.39 -2.73 19.51
N ILE A 108 -2.58 -3.27 19.30
CA ILE A 108 -2.98 -3.98 18.08
C ILE A 108 -3.77 -3.02 17.20
N PHE A 109 -3.35 -2.90 15.96
CA PHE A 109 -3.91 -1.99 14.96
C PHE A 109 -4.83 -2.73 14.01
N ASN A 110 -5.83 -2.03 13.48
CA ASN A 110 -6.50 -2.46 12.26
C ASN A 110 -5.60 -2.12 11.07
N MET A 111 -5.42 -3.04 10.14
CA MET A 111 -4.76 -2.80 8.86
C MET A 111 -5.74 -3.12 7.74
N VAL A 112 -5.95 -2.20 6.82
CA VAL A 112 -6.75 -2.42 5.62
C VAL A 112 -5.85 -2.98 4.52
N VAL A 113 -6.12 -4.19 4.06
CA VAL A 113 -5.34 -4.84 3.00
C VAL A 113 -5.80 -4.35 1.63
N GLU A 114 -4.88 -3.79 0.87
CA GLU A 114 -5.12 -3.30 -0.48
C GLU A 114 -4.64 -4.32 -1.52
N VAL A 115 -3.41 -4.81 -1.35
CA VAL A 115 -2.78 -5.75 -2.29
C VAL A 115 -2.38 -7.04 -1.55
N PRO A 116 -2.99 -8.19 -1.90
CA PRO A 116 -2.58 -9.48 -1.36
C PRO A 116 -1.14 -9.83 -1.76
N ARG A 117 -0.47 -10.61 -0.91
CA ARG A 117 0.86 -11.12 -1.24
C ARG A 117 0.88 -11.89 -2.57
N TRP A 118 1.92 -11.64 -3.35
CA TRP A 118 2.19 -12.17 -4.70
C TRP A 118 1.25 -11.70 -5.80
N MET A 119 0.43 -10.69 -5.53
CA MET A 119 -0.39 -10.01 -6.53
C MET A 119 0.35 -8.80 -7.11
N ASN A 120 -0.06 -8.36 -8.29
CA ASN A 120 0.58 -7.28 -9.05
C ASN A 120 -0.32 -6.04 -9.20
N ALA A 121 -1.64 -6.18 -9.10
CA ALA A 121 -2.56 -5.04 -9.26
C ALA A 121 -2.33 -4.04 -8.13
N LYS A 122 -1.94 -2.80 -8.47
CA LYS A 122 -1.74 -1.75 -7.48
C LYS A 122 -3.09 -1.18 -7.09
N PHE A 123 -3.69 -1.78 -6.07
CA PHE A 123 -4.88 -1.28 -5.42
C PHE A 123 -4.49 -0.33 -4.28
N GLU A 124 -5.30 0.70 -4.07
CA GLU A 124 -5.12 1.71 -3.03
C GLU A 124 -6.48 2.21 -2.53
N ILE A 125 -6.58 2.56 -1.26
CA ILE A 125 -7.67 3.35 -0.69
C ILE A 125 -7.73 4.66 -1.46
N SER A 126 -8.87 4.94 -2.09
CA SER A 126 -8.96 6.13 -2.92
C SER A 126 -9.01 7.40 -2.08
N ARG A 127 -8.06 8.30 -2.31
CA ARG A 127 -8.04 9.62 -1.66
C ARG A 127 -9.28 10.45 -1.94
N SER A 128 -9.71 10.51 -3.21
CA SER A 128 -10.66 11.53 -3.68
C SER A 128 -12.10 11.04 -3.85
N LYS A 129 -12.33 9.72 -3.82
CA LYS A 129 -13.68 9.16 -4.02
C LYS A 129 -14.48 9.15 -2.73
N PHE A 130 -15.78 9.37 -2.89
CA PHE A 130 -16.75 9.30 -1.80
C PHE A 130 -16.60 7.98 -1.01
N LEU A 131 -16.42 8.08 0.31
CA LEU A 131 -16.13 6.96 1.23
C LEU A 131 -14.91 6.11 0.89
N ASN A 132 -13.93 6.68 0.18
CA ASN A 132 -12.59 6.11 -0.01
C ASN A 132 -12.55 4.62 -0.38
N PRO A 133 -13.34 4.13 -1.37
CA PRO A 133 -13.26 2.73 -1.78
C PRO A 133 -11.84 2.38 -2.25
N ILE A 134 -11.47 1.12 -2.11
CA ILE A 134 -10.24 0.64 -2.76
C ILE A 134 -10.45 0.64 -4.28
N THR A 135 -9.52 1.26 -4.99
CA THR A 135 -9.49 1.36 -6.46
C THR A 135 -8.12 1.02 -7.00
N GLN A 136 -8.02 0.65 -8.28
CA GLN A 136 -6.73 0.41 -8.89
C GLN A 136 -6.10 1.73 -9.32
N ASP A 137 -4.84 1.95 -8.94
CA ASP A 137 -4.00 3.06 -9.40
C ASP A 137 -3.90 3.04 -10.93
N LEU A 138 -3.70 4.20 -11.54
CA LEU A 138 -3.57 4.35 -12.99
C LEU A 138 -2.16 4.83 -13.34
N LEU A 139 -1.50 4.15 -14.28
CA LEU A 139 -0.26 4.59 -14.91
C LEU A 139 -0.54 4.88 -16.37
N ASP A 140 -0.22 6.10 -16.83
CA ASP A 140 -0.56 6.59 -18.17
C ASP A 140 -2.05 6.43 -18.52
N GLY A 141 -2.89 6.59 -17.51
CA GLY A 141 -4.34 6.47 -17.62
C GLY A 141 -4.86 5.03 -17.60
N GLU A 142 -4.02 4.00 -17.58
CA GLU A 142 -4.41 2.58 -17.58
C GLU A 142 -4.20 1.91 -16.22
N PRO A 143 -5.01 0.89 -15.85
CA PRO A 143 -4.87 0.17 -14.59
C PRO A 143 -3.44 -0.33 -14.36
N ARG A 144 -2.82 0.11 -13.27
CA ARG A 144 -1.41 -0.11 -12.98
C ARG A 144 -1.18 -1.48 -12.37
N PHE A 145 -0.13 -2.13 -12.85
CA PHE A 145 0.37 -3.39 -12.29
C PHE A 145 1.86 -3.28 -12.00
N THR A 146 2.24 -3.50 -10.74
CA THR A 146 3.63 -3.59 -10.32
C THR A 146 4.30 -4.77 -11.03
N LYS A 147 5.51 -4.56 -11.55
CA LYS A 147 6.25 -5.60 -12.29
C LYS A 147 6.90 -6.62 -11.36
N ASN A 148 7.19 -7.81 -11.88
CA ASN A 148 8.02 -8.79 -11.16
C ASN A 148 9.49 -8.43 -11.35
N CYS A 149 10.12 -7.87 -10.32
CA CYS A 149 11.55 -7.60 -10.32
C CYS A 149 12.25 -8.80 -9.70
N PHE A 150 13.00 -9.57 -10.49
CA PHE A 150 13.65 -10.80 -10.01
C PHE A 150 14.49 -10.50 -8.75
N PRO A 151 14.32 -11.26 -7.63
CA PRO A 151 13.59 -12.54 -7.51
C PRO A 151 12.14 -12.45 -7.01
N TYR A 152 11.54 -11.26 -6.97
CA TYR A 152 10.25 -10.99 -6.33
C TYR A 152 9.05 -11.08 -7.28
N LYS A 153 8.06 -11.90 -6.92
CA LYS A 153 6.76 -11.96 -7.60
C LYS A 153 5.80 -10.96 -6.97
N GLY A 154 5.38 -9.95 -7.72
CA GLY A 154 4.45 -8.91 -7.26
C GLY A 154 4.88 -8.30 -5.92
N TYR A 155 3.89 -7.99 -5.06
CA TYR A 155 4.14 -7.60 -3.67
C TYR A 155 4.56 -8.81 -2.82
N ILE A 156 5.63 -8.67 -2.02
CA ILE A 156 6.15 -9.80 -1.22
C ILE A 156 5.54 -9.91 0.19
N TRP A 157 4.56 -9.05 0.51
CA TRP A 157 3.75 -9.04 1.74
C TRP A 157 2.27 -8.88 1.39
N ASN A 158 1.37 -9.05 2.36
CA ASN A 158 0.08 -8.37 2.22
C ASN A 158 0.34 -6.89 2.49
N TYR A 159 -0.04 -6.05 1.55
CA TYR A 159 0.24 -4.62 1.56
C TYR A 159 -1.06 -3.84 1.72
N GLY A 160 -0.98 -2.71 2.39
CA GLY A 160 -2.08 -1.76 2.54
C GLY A 160 -1.71 -0.70 3.55
N ALA A 161 -2.69 -0.14 4.26
CA ALA A 161 -2.47 1.01 5.13
C ALA A 161 -3.12 0.86 6.51
N LEU A 162 -2.67 1.64 7.49
CA LEU A 162 -3.39 1.83 8.74
C LEU A 162 -4.46 2.93 8.58
N PRO A 163 -5.73 2.66 8.93
CA PRO A 163 -6.78 3.67 8.85
C PRO A 163 -6.54 4.76 9.89
N GLN A 164 -7.20 5.91 9.71
CA GLN A 164 -7.09 7.06 10.60
C GLN A 164 -5.65 7.57 10.80
N THR A 165 -4.83 7.44 9.76
CA THR A 165 -3.49 8.04 9.68
C THR A 165 -3.38 8.84 8.39
N TRP A 166 -2.49 9.82 8.35
CA TRP A 166 -2.22 10.61 7.16
C TRP A 166 -0.80 11.17 7.20
N GLU A 167 -0.05 10.94 6.13
CA GLU A 167 1.24 11.59 5.90
C GLU A 167 1.00 12.95 5.24
N SER A 168 0.81 13.99 6.05
CA SER A 168 0.41 15.32 5.56
C SER A 168 1.48 15.93 4.64
N PRO A 169 1.10 16.42 3.44
CA PRO A 169 1.99 17.15 2.54
C PRO A 169 2.28 18.58 3.05
N HIS A 170 1.64 18.99 4.15
CA HIS A 170 1.91 20.26 4.83
C HIS A 170 3.02 20.13 5.89
N PHE A 171 3.28 18.90 6.36
CA PHE A 171 4.30 18.62 7.34
C PHE A 171 5.60 18.17 6.67
N LYS A 172 6.71 18.88 6.93
CA LYS A 172 8.04 18.45 6.50
C LYS A 172 8.68 17.62 7.61
N ASN A 173 8.77 16.31 7.40
CA ASN A 173 9.25 15.39 8.42
C ASN A 173 10.75 15.64 8.72
N PRO A 174 11.15 15.76 10.00
CA PRO A 174 12.52 16.10 10.37
C PRO A 174 13.52 14.97 10.11
N ALA A 175 13.10 13.71 10.10
CA ALA A 175 13.98 12.57 9.84
C ALA A 175 14.27 12.41 8.34
N THR A 176 13.27 12.60 7.49
CA THR A 176 13.41 12.46 6.04
C THR A 176 13.81 13.75 5.34
N LYS A 177 13.52 14.91 5.94
CA LYS A 177 13.61 16.25 5.30
C LYS A 177 12.68 16.40 4.09
N HIS A 178 11.66 15.57 3.97
CA HIS A 178 10.66 15.61 2.90
C HIS A 178 9.26 15.81 3.48
N LYS A 179 8.30 16.18 2.63
CA LYS A 179 6.88 16.28 3.00
C LYS A 179 6.21 14.91 2.92
N GLY A 180 5.11 14.67 3.61
CA GLY A 180 4.33 13.44 3.42
C GLY A 180 3.75 13.31 2.01
N ASP A 181 3.51 12.08 1.58
CA ASP A 181 2.97 11.69 0.26
C ASP A 181 1.45 11.88 0.10
N ASN A 182 0.80 12.41 1.13
CA ASN A 182 -0.62 12.71 1.18
C ASN A 182 -1.56 11.48 1.26
N ASP A 183 -1.02 10.32 1.65
CA ASP A 183 -1.76 9.06 1.81
C ASP A 183 -1.78 8.58 3.29
N PRO A 184 -2.61 7.59 3.66
CA PRO A 184 -2.47 6.94 4.97
C PRO A 184 -1.16 6.15 5.06
N ILE A 185 -0.64 5.99 6.29
CA ILE A 185 0.67 5.33 6.49
C ILE A 185 0.63 3.87 6.02
N ASP A 186 1.63 3.51 5.23
CA ASP A 186 1.72 2.19 4.60
C ASP A 186 2.19 1.09 5.55
N CYS A 187 1.70 -0.13 5.32
CA CYS A 187 1.94 -1.29 6.16
C CYS A 187 2.16 -2.57 5.35
N CYS A 188 3.28 -3.22 5.63
CA CYS A 188 3.69 -4.52 5.10
C CYS A 188 3.44 -5.61 6.15
N CYS A 189 2.37 -6.39 5.97
CA CYS A 189 2.07 -7.52 6.85
C CYS A 189 2.83 -8.77 6.42
N ILE A 190 3.79 -9.18 7.26
CA ILE A 190 4.77 -10.25 6.99
C ILE A 190 4.31 -11.64 7.45
N SER A 191 3.04 -11.78 7.83
CA SER A 191 2.47 -13.05 8.27
C SER A 191 2.71 -14.16 7.24
N SER A 192 3.05 -15.35 7.74
CA SER A 192 3.52 -16.49 6.98
C SER A 192 2.57 -17.69 7.12
N GLY A 193 2.57 -18.56 6.11
CA GLY A 193 1.75 -19.78 6.09
C GLY A 193 0.64 -19.74 5.03
N PRO A 194 -0.03 -20.89 4.80
CA PRO A 194 -0.95 -21.08 3.67
C PRO A 194 -2.17 -20.15 3.73
N ASP A 195 -2.70 -19.88 4.93
CA ASP A 195 -3.90 -19.07 5.13
C ASP A 195 -3.60 -17.58 5.38
N SER A 196 -2.34 -17.17 5.22
CA SER A 196 -1.90 -15.80 5.53
C SER A 196 -2.01 -14.82 4.37
N ILE A 197 -2.37 -15.26 3.16
CA ILE A 197 -2.60 -14.36 2.02
C ILE A 197 -3.98 -13.75 2.19
N ALA A 198 -4.03 -12.48 2.56
CA ALA A 198 -5.26 -11.76 2.85
C ALA A 198 -5.81 -11.12 1.56
N PRO A 199 -7.08 -11.37 1.17
CA PRO A 199 -7.69 -10.73 0.01
C PRO A 199 -7.77 -9.20 0.14
N THR A 200 -7.85 -8.49 -0.99
CA THR A 200 -8.14 -7.05 -1.03
C THR A 200 -9.44 -6.75 -0.28
N GLY A 201 -9.37 -5.74 0.60
CA GLY A 201 -10.44 -5.31 1.48
C GLY A 201 -10.49 -6.03 2.83
N SER A 202 -9.57 -6.95 3.11
CA SER A 202 -9.49 -7.56 4.45
C SER A 202 -9.09 -6.53 5.50
N VAL A 203 -9.67 -6.60 6.69
CA VAL A 203 -9.22 -5.83 7.86
C VAL A 203 -8.49 -6.79 8.79
N LEU A 204 -7.16 -6.69 8.82
CA LEU A 204 -6.29 -7.52 9.66
C LEU A 204 -6.07 -6.85 11.01
N HIS A 205 -5.83 -7.65 12.04
CA HIS A 205 -5.44 -7.14 13.36
C HIS A 205 -3.95 -7.40 13.53
N VAL A 206 -3.14 -6.34 13.52
CA VAL A 206 -1.69 -6.46 13.38
C VAL A 206 -0.94 -5.84 14.55
N LYS A 207 0.19 -6.44 14.90
CA LYS A 207 1.20 -5.87 15.78
C LYS A 207 2.34 -5.31 14.93
N VAL A 208 2.61 -4.02 15.09
CA VAL A 208 3.73 -3.33 14.44
C VAL A 208 5.05 -3.77 15.10
N LEU A 209 6.04 -4.02 14.25
CA LEU A 209 7.37 -4.52 14.63
C LEU A 209 8.47 -3.48 14.36
N GLY A 210 8.27 -2.59 13.40
CA GLY A 210 9.24 -1.56 13.04
C GLY A 210 8.79 -0.80 11.79
N ILE A 211 9.68 0.06 11.27
CA ILE A 211 9.35 0.95 10.15
C ILE A 211 10.57 1.28 9.29
N LEU A 212 10.36 1.53 8.00
CA LEU A 212 11.37 1.95 7.04
C LEU A 212 11.02 3.34 6.47
N ALA A 213 12.02 4.22 6.38
CA ALA A 213 11.87 5.58 5.87
C ALA A 213 12.17 5.63 4.36
N LEU A 214 11.20 5.28 3.51
CA LEU A 214 11.35 5.40 2.06
C LEU A 214 11.25 6.89 1.68
N ILE A 215 12.12 7.31 0.75
CA ILE A 215 11.97 8.58 0.04
C ILE A 215 11.46 8.25 -1.35
N ASP A 216 10.16 8.41 -1.54
CA ASP A 216 9.54 8.19 -2.84
C ASP A 216 9.42 9.53 -3.60
N GLN A 217 10.18 9.71 -4.68
CA GLN A 217 10.10 10.89 -5.56
C GLN A 217 10.06 12.25 -4.80
N HIS A 218 10.90 12.38 -3.77
CA HIS A 218 11.01 13.55 -2.87
C HIS A 218 9.89 13.71 -1.84
N GLU A 219 9.10 12.67 -1.60
CA GLU A 219 8.10 12.56 -0.55
C GLU A 219 8.56 11.57 0.52
N THR A 220 8.12 11.81 1.75
CA THR A 220 8.22 10.88 2.87
C THR A 220 7.14 9.84 2.67
N ASP A 221 7.56 8.59 2.69
CA ASP A 221 6.68 7.46 2.49
C ASP A 221 7.08 6.36 3.50
N TRP A 222 6.40 6.32 4.65
CA TRP A 222 6.78 5.40 5.72
C TRP A 222 6.22 4.00 5.49
N LYS A 223 7.08 2.98 5.51
CA LYS A 223 6.68 1.58 5.36
C LYS A 223 6.77 0.83 6.69
N LEU A 224 5.63 0.63 7.35
CA LEU A 224 5.55 -0.19 8.56
C LEU A 224 5.77 -1.67 8.24
N LEU A 225 6.39 -2.40 9.16
CA LEU A 225 6.39 -3.86 9.18
C LEU A 225 5.53 -4.34 10.32
N ALA A 226 4.60 -5.26 10.03
CA ALA A 226 3.67 -5.77 11.02
C ALA A 226 3.39 -7.26 10.85
N VAL A 227 2.88 -7.89 11.90
CA VAL A 227 2.45 -9.30 11.89
C VAL A 227 1.01 -9.42 12.39
N ASP A 228 0.20 -10.19 11.69
CA ASP A 228 -1.19 -10.48 12.06
C ASP A 228 -1.26 -11.31 13.35
N THR A 229 -2.23 -11.00 14.22
CA THR A 229 -2.48 -11.70 15.50
C THR A 229 -2.79 -13.19 15.37
N SER A 230 -3.28 -13.63 14.21
CA SER A 230 -3.54 -15.03 13.88
C SER A 230 -2.31 -15.79 13.38
N ASP A 231 -1.19 -15.11 13.12
CA ASP A 231 0.05 -15.72 12.67
C ASP A 231 0.65 -16.65 13.75
N LYS A 232 1.15 -17.82 13.33
CA LYS A 232 1.72 -18.81 14.26
C LYS A 232 3.00 -18.32 14.95
N SER A 233 3.70 -17.39 14.32
CA SER A 233 4.91 -16.75 14.83
C SER A 233 4.62 -15.43 15.55
N PHE A 234 3.36 -15.03 15.70
CA PHE A 234 2.96 -13.77 16.36
C PHE A 234 3.64 -13.56 17.73
N SER A 235 3.74 -14.61 18.55
CA SER A 235 4.37 -14.51 19.88
C SER A 235 5.91 -14.40 19.83
N LYS A 236 6.54 -14.76 18.71
CA LYS A 236 7.99 -14.73 18.50
C LYS A 236 8.49 -13.45 17.84
N LEU A 237 7.60 -12.66 17.26
CA LEU A 237 7.90 -11.43 16.56
C LEU A 237 7.37 -10.27 17.41
N ASN A 238 8.23 -9.60 18.18
CA ASN A 238 7.80 -8.50 19.06
C ASN A 238 8.45 -7.15 18.74
N ASP A 239 9.59 -7.19 18.05
CA ASP A 239 10.33 -6.02 17.57
C ASP A 239 11.03 -6.34 16.25
N ILE A 240 11.66 -5.34 15.64
CA ILE A 240 12.29 -5.45 14.32
C ILE A 240 13.44 -6.48 14.31
N ASP A 241 14.20 -6.56 15.40
CA ASP A 241 15.30 -7.52 15.54
C ASP A 241 14.83 -8.98 15.52
N ASP A 242 13.58 -9.24 15.92
CA ASP A 242 13.01 -10.58 15.85
C ASP A 242 12.71 -10.97 14.40
N VAL A 243 12.39 -10.01 13.53
CA VAL A 243 12.17 -10.27 12.11
C VAL A 243 13.43 -10.85 11.48
N GLU A 244 14.60 -10.23 11.70
CA GLU A 244 15.85 -10.74 11.14
C GLU A 244 16.22 -12.13 11.70
N LYS A 245 15.92 -12.40 12.97
CA LYS A 245 16.17 -13.71 13.60
C LYS A 245 15.24 -14.80 13.08
N GLN A 246 13.96 -14.51 12.91
CA GLN A 246 12.95 -15.50 12.53
C GLN A 246 12.80 -15.65 11.01
N LEU A 247 13.07 -14.58 10.26
CA LEU A 247 12.86 -14.45 8.82
C LEU A 247 14.10 -13.80 8.16
N PRO A 248 15.27 -14.45 8.24
CA PRO A 248 16.53 -13.86 7.78
C PRO A 248 16.47 -13.47 6.31
N GLY A 249 16.94 -12.26 6.00
CA GLY A 249 16.93 -11.68 4.66
C GLY A 249 15.61 -11.05 4.21
N LEU A 250 14.54 -11.10 5.01
CA LEU A 250 13.28 -10.43 4.67
C LEU A 250 13.42 -8.91 4.70
N LEU A 251 14.16 -8.36 5.67
CA LEU A 251 14.41 -6.92 5.77
C LEU A 251 15.22 -6.41 4.56
N ASP A 252 16.25 -7.16 4.16
CA ASP A 252 17.02 -6.89 2.93
C ASP A 252 16.14 -6.94 1.68
N ALA A 253 15.33 -8.00 1.55
CA ALA A 253 14.42 -8.14 0.43
C ALA A 253 13.41 -6.99 0.36
N THR A 254 12.98 -6.49 1.52
CA THR A 254 12.05 -5.36 1.60
C THR A 254 12.66 -4.06 1.12
N ARG A 255 13.91 -3.78 1.51
CA ARG A 255 14.66 -2.65 0.99
C ARG A 255 14.95 -2.77 -0.50
N ASP A 256 15.33 -3.94 -0.99
CA ASP A 256 15.59 -4.11 -2.43
C ASP A 256 14.29 -3.91 -3.22
N TRP A 257 13.16 -4.47 -2.76
CA TRP A 257 11.87 -4.35 -3.42
C TRP A 257 11.45 -2.87 -3.59
N PHE A 258 11.40 -2.10 -2.49
CA PHE A 258 10.99 -0.69 -2.57
C PHE A 258 12.01 0.19 -3.29
N ARG A 259 13.28 -0.21 -3.32
CA ARG A 259 14.31 0.50 -4.09
C ARG A 259 14.07 0.39 -5.59
N ILE A 260 13.65 -0.77 -6.09
CA ILE A 260 13.69 -1.08 -7.52
C ILE A 260 12.33 -1.17 -8.21
N TYR A 261 11.21 -1.27 -7.48
CA TYR A 261 9.91 -1.66 -8.08
C TYR A 261 9.42 -0.75 -9.22
N LYS A 262 9.88 0.50 -9.27
CA LYS A 262 9.53 1.47 -10.33
C LYS A 262 10.58 1.64 -11.42
N VAL A 263 11.76 1.02 -11.26
CA VAL A 263 12.80 1.05 -12.31
C VAL A 263 12.28 0.50 -13.65
N PRO A 264 11.47 -0.58 -13.69
CA PRO A 264 10.83 -1.03 -14.92
C PRO A 264 9.83 -0.04 -15.54
N ASP A 265 9.26 0.86 -14.73
CA ASP A 265 8.36 1.92 -15.17
C ASP A 265 9.13 3.14 -15.70
N GLY A 266 10.48 3.10 -15.72
CA GLY A 266 11.36 4.18 -16.19
C GLY A 266 11.78 5.17 -15.11
N GLU A 267 11.41 4.92 -13.85
CA GLU A 267 11.74 5.78 -12.71
C GLU A 267 13.14 5.49 -12.16
N SER A 268 13.70 6.47 -11.44
CA SER A 268 14.94 6.26 -10.68
C SER A 268 14.71 5.33 -9.49
N PRO A 269 15.75 4.61 -9.02
CA PRO A 269 15.63 3.82 -7.80
C PRO A 269 15.31 4.73 -6.62
N ASN A 270 14.37 4.29 -5.77
CA ASN A 270 14.02 5.05 -4.57
C ASN A 270 15.19 5.07 -3.57
N LYS A 271 15.19 6.09 -2.71
CA LYS A 271 16.19 6.29 -1.66
C LYS A 271 15.57 6.07 -0.29
N TYR A 272 16.41 6.12 0.73
CA TYR A 272 15.99 5.97 2.12
C TYR A 272 16.58 7.07 2.99
N ALA A 273 15.82 7.54 3.97
CA ALA A 273 16.38 8.26 5.11
C ALA A 273 16.95 7.28 6.14
N LEU A 274 17.57 7.81 7.20
CA LEU A 274 18.07 7.02 8.33
C LEU A 274 19.01 5.86 7.92
N ASP A 275 19.86 6.11 6.93
CA ASP A 275 20.77 5.14 6.31
C ASP A 275 20.08 3.87 5.75
N GLY A 276 18.78 3.93 5.45
CA GLY A 276 18.03 2.73 5.06
C GLY A 276 17.92 1.67 6.16
N LYS A 277 18.11 2.05 7.42
CA LYS A 277 17.89 1.16 8.56
C LYS A 277 16.40 1.10 8.89
N PHE A 278 15.92 -0.10 9.17
CA PHE A 278 14.64 -0.21 9.86
C PHE A 278 14.80 0.35 11.27
N LYS A 279 13.81 1.13 11.70
CA LYS A 279 13.68 1.56 13.08
C LYS A 279 12.78 0.58 13.82
N ASP A 280 13.01 0.47 15.12
CA ASP A 280 12.29 -0.43 16.01
C ASP A 280 10.81 -0.08 16.14
N LYS A 281 10.10 -0.94 16.87
CA LYS A 281 8.68 -0.76 17.17
C LYS A 281 8.40 0.57 17.86
N GLU A 282 9.24 1.01 18.79
CA GLU A 282 9.00 2.23 19.56
C GLU A 282 9.01 3.48 18.65
N TYR A 283 10.00 3.57 17.78
CA TYR A 283 10.06 4.62 16.76
C TYR A 283 8.85 4.55 15.83
N ALA A 284 8.48 3.36 15.37
CA ALA A 284 7.31 3.17 14.52
C ALA A 284 6.01 3.66 15.17
N MET A 285 5.83 3.41 16.47
CA MET A 285 4.68 3.91 17.24
C MET A 285 4.64 5.44 17.27
N GLY A 286 5.78 6.11 17.42
CA GLY A 286 5.89 7.56 17.36
C GLY A 286 5.46 8.13 16.00
N VAL A 287 5.88 7.49 14.90
CA VAL A 287 5.48 7.88 13.53
C VAL A 287 3.97 7.63 13.30
N ILE A 288 3.43 6.50 13.78
CA ILE A 288 1.98 6.24 13.67
C ILE A 288 1.18 7.32 14.41
N TYR A 289 1.60 7.68 15.62
CA TYR A 289 0.95 8.72 16.40
C TYR A 289 0.99 10.07 15.69
N ALA A 290 2.15 10.44 15.12
CA ALA A 290 2.30 11.64 14.30
C ALA A 290 1.30 11.68 13.13
N CYS A 291 1.18 10.57 12.40
CA CYS A 291 0.27 10.47 11.25
C CYS A 291 -1.20 10.46 11.69
N TRP A 292 -1.51 9.89 12.85
CA TRP A 292 -2.84 9.96 13.45
C TRP A 292 -3.23 11.39 13.84
N GLU A 293 -2.31 12.18 14.42
CA GLU A 293 -2.59 13.58 14.74
C GLU A 293 -2.83 14.43 13.50
N GLN A 294 -2.04 14.22 12.44
CA GLN A 294 -2.24 14.84 11.14
C GLN A 294 -3.61 14.47 10.56
N TRP A 295 -3.98 13.18 10.57
CA TRP A 295 -5.30 12.74 10.15
C TRP A 295 -6.43 13.35 10.98
N ARG A 296 -6.26 13.46 12.31
CA ARG A 296 -7.23 14.07 13.21
C ARG A 296 -7.48 15.53 12.80
N ASP A 297 -6.43 16.28 12.51
CA ASP A 297 -6.54 17.68 12.10
C ASP A 297 -7.13 17.82 10.68
N LEU A 298 -6.87 16.88 9.78
CA LEU A 298 -7.55 16.75 8.48
C LEU A 298 -9.07 16.58 8.65
N VAL A 299 -9.52 15.57 9.41
CA VAL A 299 -10.96 15.28 9.54
C VAL A 299 -11.69 16.31 10.39
N LEU A 300 -10.99 17.05 11.25
CA LEU A 300 -11.55 18.21 11.96
C LEU A 300 -11.57 19.48 11.11
N GLY A 301 -11.04 19.46 9.89
CA GLY A 301 -10.98 20.61 8.99
C GLY A 301 -10.00 21.70 9.43
N LYS A 302 -9.00 21.35 10.25
CA LYS A 302 -7.93 22.28 10.65
C LYS A 302 -6.83 22.39 9.60
N GLU A 303 -6.65 21.36 8.78
CA GLU A 303 -5.75 21.36 7.62
C GLU A 303 -6.53 21.28 6.30
N GLU A 304 -5.93 21.82 5.23
CA GLU A 304 -6.49 21.73 3.88
C GLU A 304 -6.39 20.29 3.37
N ALA A 305 -7.52 19.70 2.98
CA ALA A 305 -7.61 18.29 2.58
C ALA A 305 -6.88 17.91 1.28
N LYS A 306 -6.34 18.85 0.50
CA LYS A 306 -5.57 18.57 -0.74
C LYS A 306 -6.24 17.55 -1.70
N GLY A 307 -7.55 17.64 -1.85
CA GLY A 307 -8.32 16.73 -2.72
C GLY A 307 -8.72 15.40 -2.09
N ILE A 308 -8.47 15.20 -0.80
CA ILE A 308 -8.96 14.07 -0.01
C ILE A 308 -10.45 14.23 0.27
N SER A 309 -11.21 13.17 0.06
CA SER A 309 -12.59 13.03 0.49
C SER A 309 -12.62 12.67 1.96
N ILE A 310 -13.03 13.62 2.81
CA ILE A 310 -13.14 13.44 4.28
C ILE A 310 -14.47 12.85 4.74
N TYR A 311 -15.29 12.37 3.80
CA TYR A 311 -16.64 11.88 4.10
C TYR A 311 -16.59 10.59 4.92
N ASN A 312 -17.36 10.56 6.00
CA ASN A 312 -17.36 9.49 6.99
C ASN A 312 -18.76 9.31 7.61
N THR A 313 -19.06 8.17 8.20
CA THR A 313 -20.37 7.88 8.82
C THR A 313 -20.32 7.68 10.33
N THR A 314 -19.13 7.76 10.94
CA THR A 314 -18.93 7.51 12.37
C THR A 314 -18.46 8.74 13.17
N LEU A 315 -17.79 9.71 12.54
CA LEU A 315 -17.14 10.84 13.22
C LEU A 315 -18.07 12.04 13.35
N LYS A 316 -19.07 11.93 14.24
CA LYS A 316 -20.05 13.01 14.49
C LYS A 316 -19.37 14.34 14.83
N GLY A 317 -19.86 15.42 14.23
CA GLY A 317 -19.34 16.76 14.46
C GLY A 317 -18.16 17.16 13.57
N THR A 318 -17.59 16.22 12.81
CA THR A 318 -16.62 16.55 11.75
C THR A 318 -17.31 17.18 10.53
N PRO A 319 -16.64 18.05 9.76
CA PRO A 319 -17.19 18.61 8.52
C PRO A 319 -17.59 17.57 7.48
N GLY A 320 -16.98 16.38 7.52
CA GLY A 320 -17.25 15.27 6.61
C GLY A 320 -18.32 14.28 7.08
N TYR A 321 -18.93 14.49 8.25
CA TYR A 321 -19.92 13.55 8.79
C TYR A 321 -21.17 13.45 7.90
N LEU A 322 -21.57 12.23 7.60
CA LEU A 322 -22.79 11.88 6.87
C LEU A 322 -23.74 11.10 7.78
N ASP A 323 -25.05 11.29 7.60
CA ASP A 323 -26.04 10.45 8.28
C ASP A 323 -25.98 9.01 7.70
N PRO A 324 -25.68 7.98 8.52
CA PRO A 324 -25.64 6.58 8.09
C PRO A 324 -26.86 6.10 7.28
N ASP A 325 -28.03 6.68 7.51
CA ASP A 325 -29.27 6.28 6.82
C ASP A 325 -29.37 6.82 5.37
N ASP A 326 -28.55 7.80 4.99
CA ASP A 326 -28.62 8.49 3.68
C ASP A 326 -27.49 8.12 2.71
N VAL A 327 -26.58 7.22 3.12
CA VAL A 327 -25.35 6.94 2.37
C VAL A 327 -25.52 5.80 1.35
N ASP A 328 -26.29 4.76 1.68
CA ASP A 328 -26.33 3.52 0.88
C ASP A 328 -26.79 3.76 -0.57
N SER A 329 -27.76 4.67 -0.77
CA SER A 329 -28.29 5.01 -2.10
C SER A 329 -27.32 5.78 -2.99
N GLN A 330 -26.22 6.31 -2.44
CA GLN A 330 -25.20 7.03 -3.20
C GLN A 330 -24.13 6.10 -3.77
N LEU A 331 -24.09 4.85 -3.30
CA LEU A 331 -23.12 3.87 -3.74
C LEU A 331 -23.61 3.12 -4.99
N PRO A 332 -22.69 2.73 -5.88
CA PRO A 332 -23.02 1.84 -6.99
C PRO A 332 -23.55 0.48 -6.48
N PRO A 333 -24.30 -0.26 -7.31
CA PRO A 333 -24.80 -1.58 -6.94
C PRO A 333 -23.67 -2.56 -6.64
N ASP A 334 -23.91 -3.50 -5.72
CA ASP A 334 -23.02 -4.61 -5.43
C ASP A 334 -23.07 -5.64 -6.57
N GLU A 335 -22.36 -5.34 -7.65
CA GLU A 335 -22.36 -6.10 -8.89
C GLU A 335 -20.95 -6.15 -9.45
N VAL A 336 -20.35 -7.36 -9.40
CA VAL A 336 -19.08 -7.66 -10.04
C VAL A 336 -19.36 -8.12 -11.46
N LEU A 337 -18.91 -7.33 -12.43
CA LEU A 337 -19.01 -7.69 -13.84
C LEU A 337 -17.86 -8.66 -14.23
N PRO A 338 -18.08 -9.58 -15.19
CA PRO A 338 -17.03 -10.49 -15.66
C PRO A 338 -15.85 -9.70 -16.27
N PRO A 339 -14.61 -10.22 -16.25
CA PRO A 339 -13.45 -9.55 -16.86
C PRO A 339 -13.63 -9.28 -18.36
N PRO A 340 -12.87 -8.34 -18.99
CA PRO A 340 -12.94 -8.06 -20.43
C PRO A 340 -12.62 -9.31 -21.28
N ASP A 341 -13.21 -9.44 -22.47
CA ASP A 341 -13.09 -10.61 -23.35
C ASP A 341 -11.62 -10.99 -23.70
N ASP A 342 -11.44 -12.27 -24.04
CA ASP A 342 -10.24 -13.12 -23.89
C ASP A 342 -8.92 -12.62 -24.51
N ASP A 343 -8.93 -11.83 -25.59
CA ASP A 343 -7.70 -11.42 -26.30
C ASP A 343 -6.85 -10.41 -25.49
N GLU A 344 -7.48 -9.54 -24.71
CA GLU A 344 -6.76 -8.62 -23.81
C GLU A 344 -6.31 -9.31 -22.51
N GLU A 345 -7.02 -10.35 -22.10
CA GLU A 345 -6.72 -11.10 -20.89
C GLU A 345 -5.41 -11.88 -21.03
N ASP A 346 -5.21 -12.59 -22.14
CA ASP A 346 -3.99 -13.36 -22.36
C ASP A 346 -2.76 -12.45 -22.56
N ALA A 347 -2.94 -11.30 -23.21
CA ALA A 347 -1.89 -10.28 -23.29
C ALA A 347 -1.56 -9.67 -21.91
N ARG A 348 -2.58 -9.44 -21.07
CA ARG A 348 -2.39 -8.98 -19.68
C ARG A 348 -1.68 -10.05 -18.86
N LYS A 349 -2.08 -11.31 -18.94
CA LYS A 349 -1.42 -12.46 -18.29
C LYS A 349 0.06 -12.51 -18.65
N ALA A 350 0.38 -12.47 -19.93
CA ALA A 350 1.76 -12.53 -20.41
C ALA A 350 2.62 -11.40 -19.81
N ARG A 351 2.10 -10.16 -19.76
CA ARG A 351 2.78 -9.02 -19.13
C ARG A 351 2.95 -9.17 -17.61
N LEU A 352 2.01 -9.82 -16.93
CA LEU A 352 2.06 -10.07 -15.48
C LEU A 352 2.99 -11.23 -15.10
N GLU A 353 3.40 -12.05 -16.06
CA GLU A 353 4.35 -13.15 -15.88
C GLU A 353 5.79 -12.77 -16.26
N GLU A 354 5.98 -11.63 -16.93
CA GLU A 354 7.29 -11.10 -17.29
C GLU A 354 8.17 -10.84 -16.06
N TRP A 355 9.46 -11.18 -16.18
CA TRP A 355 10.48 -10.94 -15.17
C TRP A 355 11.48 -9.88 -15.62
N PHE A 356 11.67 -8.89 -14.77
CA PHE A 356 12.66 -7.83 -14.96
C PHE A 356 13.92 -8.14 -14.17
N TYR A 357 15.06 -8.16 -14.86
CA TYR A 357 16.37 -8.37 -14.27
C TYR A 357 17.11 -7.04 -14.19
N ILE A 358 17.20 -6.49 -12.99
CA ILE A 358 17.80 -5.17 -12.71
C ILE A 358 19.18 -5.40 -12.10
N ASP A 359 20.24 -4.80 -12.67
CA ASP A 359 21.58 -4.87 -12.09
C ASP A 359 21.69 -3.88 -10.93
N ARG A 360 21.67 -4.40 -9.69
CA ARG A 360 21.75 -3.59 -8.47
C ARG A 360 23.06 -2.80 -8.38
N ARG A 361 24.15 -3.32 -8.93
CA ARG A 361 25.46 -2.64 -8.91
C ARG A 361 25.45 -1.37 -9.72
N ALA A 362 24.76 -1.38 -10.87
CA ALA A 362 24.61 -0.20 -11.71
C ALA A 362 23.74 0.89 -11.07
N LEU A 363 22.92 0.54 -10.06
CA LEU A 363 22.10 1.52 -9.33
C LEU A 363 22.91 2.25 -8.24
N ASP A 364 23.92 1.61 -7.67
CA ASP A 364 24.77 2.22 -6.64
C ASP A 364 25.62 3.37 -7.22
N ASP A 365 26.07 3.24 -8.47
CA ASP A 365 26.88 4.26 -9.16
C ASP A 365 26.10 5.55 -9.48
N VAL A 366 24.77 5.46 -9.62
CA VAL A 366 23.89 6.61 -9.86
C VAL A 366 23.62 7.39 -8.57
N CYS A 367 23.72 6.74 -7.40
CA CYS A 367 23.39 7.35 -6.10
C CYS A 367 24.52 8.21 -5.51
N ILE A 368 25.73 8.22 -6.10
CA ILE A 368 26.91 8.88 -5.52
C ILE A 368 26.96 10.39 -5.81
N ASP A 369 26.18 10.91 -6.78
CA ASP A 369 26.34 12.30 -7.26
C ASP A 369 25.44 13.35 -6.56
N ASP A 370 24.55 12.94 -5.65
CA ASP A 370 23.72 13.90 -4.89
C ASP A 370 24.40 14.25 -3.56
N SER A 371 25.26 15.27 -3.62
CA SER A 371 25.94 15.89 -2.47
C SER A 371 25.01 16.68 -1.51
N GLU A 372 23.91 16.07 -1.06
CA GLU A 372 23.11 16.53 0.08
C GLU A 372 23.06 15.44 1.16
N ASN A 373 24.22 15.05 1.68
CA ASN A 373 24.32 14.27 2.91
C ASN A 373 24.08 15.17 4.13
N ASP A 374 22.81 15.52 4.37
CA ASP A 374 22.33 16.00 5.68
C ASP A 374 21.03 15.27 6.07
N LEU A 375 21.06 13.93 5.95
CA LEU A 375 20.02 13.06 6.49
C LEU A 375 20.31 12.84 7.98
N GLY A 376 19.55 13.53 8.83
CA GLY A 376 19.74 13.55 10.28
C GLY A 376 19.51 12.20 10.97
N THR A 377 20.15 12.00 12.12
CA THR A 377 20.05 10.78 12.95
C THR A 377 18.90 10.83 13.97
N GLY A 378 17.85 11.62 13.69
CA GLY A 378 16.83 11.99 14.65
C GLY A 378 16.19 10.79 15.38
N GLY A 379 16.16 10.87 16.70
CA GLY A 379 15.54 9.87 17.57
C GLY A 379 14.01 9.96 17.55
N ALA A 380 13.33 8.94 18.09
CA ALA A 380 11.87 8.98 18.28
C ALA A 380 11.43 10.22 19.08
N ASP A 381 12.24 10.60 20.07
CA ASP A 381 12.05 11.80 20.90
C ASP A 381 12.04 13.10 20.09
N GLU A 382 12.83 13.24 19.01
CA GLU A 382 12.81 14.47 18.18
C GLU A 382 11.55 14.57 17.31
N ILE A 383 11.00 13.44 16.85
CA ILE A 383 9.73 13.42 16.13
C ILE A 383 8.59 13.74 17.09
N ILE A 384 8.58 13.10 18.26
CA ILE A 384 7.57 13.32 19.29
C ILE A 384 7.65 14.76 19.82
N ASP A 385 8.84 15.29 20.12
CA ASP A 385 9.02 16.66 20.61
C ASP A 385 8.72 17.73 19.54
N CYS A 386 9.05 17.49 18.26
CA CYS A 386 8.69 18.40 17.17
C CYS A 386 7.17 18.50 16.97
N ILE A 387 6.43 17.45 17.34
CA ILE A 387 4.98 17.36 17.14
C ILE A 387 4.22 17.79 18.40
N LEU A 388 4.70 17.40 19.59
CA LEU A 388 4.01 17.62 20.86
C LEU A 388 4.25 18.97 21.52
N GLY A 389 5.13 19.81 20.98
CA GLY A 389 5.30 21.21 21.36
C GLY A 389 5.05 21.51 22.85
N HIS A 390 5.85 20.96 23.76
CA HIS A 390 5.88 21.32 25.19
C HIS A 390 4.51 21.58 25.88
N ASP A 391 3.47 20.78 25.64
CA ASP A 391 2.33 20.66 26.56
C ASP A 391 1.35 19.59 26.06
N SER A 392 1.41 18.39 26.64
CA SER A 392 0.25 17.78 27.32
C SER A 392 0.47 16.29 27.60
N GLU A 393 -0.02 15.90 28.77
CA GLU A 393 -0.04 14.54 29.29
C GLU A 393 -0.74 13.57 28.31
N LEU A 394 -0.23 12.33 28.24
CA LEU A 394 -0.87 11.16 27.64
C LEU A 394 -2.25 10.92 28.29
N SER A 395 -3.25 11.65 27.85
CA SER A 395 -4.64 11.54 28.26
C SER A 395 -5.43 12.49 27.39
N ILE A 396 -5.90 12.04 26.21
CA ILE A 396 -7.17 12.43 25.55
C ILE A 396 -7.26 11.61 24.25
N ALA A 397 -7.96 10.49 24.36
CA ALA A 397 -8.60 9.78 23.24
C ALA A 397 -10.05 9.47 23.64
N LEU A 398 -10.79 10.48 24.12
CA LEU A 398 -12.13 10.26 24.69
C LEU A 398 -13.24 11.21 24.21
N ASP A 399 -13.01 12.05 23.20
CA ASP A 399 -14.07 12.98 22.74
C ASP A 399 -14.50 12.81 21.27
N LEU A 400 -13.99 11.80 20.54
CA LEU A 400 -14.50 11.44 19.21
C LEU A 400 -15.29 10.12 19.17
N GLU A 401 -15.36 9.39 20.28
CA GLU A 401 -16.05 8.09 20.38
C GLU A 401 -17.39 8.13 21.15
N ARG A 402 -17.93 9.31 21.49
CA ARG A 402 -19.26 9.45 22.13
C ARG A 402 -20.34 10.04 21.24
#